data_AF-A0A7S2NVJ9-F1
#
_entry.id   AF-A0A7S2NVJ9-F1
#
_cell.length_a   1.000
_cell.length_b   1.000
_cell.length_c   1.000
_cell.angle_alpha   90.00
_cell.angle_beta   90.00
_cell.angle_gamma   90.00
#
_symmetry.space_group_name_H-M   'P 1'
#
loop_
_entity.id
_entity.type
_entity.pdbx_description
1 polymer ?
#
loop_
_entity_poly.entity_id
_entity_poly.type
_entity_poly.pdbx_seq_one_letter_code
_entity_poly.pdbx_strand_id
1 'polypeptide(L)'
;VDFVTQVIKRERPDGVLCTFGGQTALNCAVKLQEQGVFEKYGVRVMGTPIKAIVTTEDRELFARAVDFCGYKVAESSCCDSVEGAAKAAAAIGYPVLVRAAFALGGLG
;
A
#
# COMPACT_ATOMS: atom_id res chain seq x y z
N VAL A 1 -11.77 -5.46 -9.12
CA VAL A 1 -12.25 -6.10 -7.87
C VAL A 1 -13.55 -6.86 -8.07
N ASP A 2 -14.40 -6.45 -9.02
CA ASP A 2 -15.72 -7.05 -9.30
C ASP A 2 -15.70 -8.57 -9.48
N PHE A 3 -14.76 -9.11 -10.26
CA PHE A 3 -14.60 -10.55 -10.42
C PHE A 3 -14.31 -11.27 -9.10
N VAL A 4 -13.42 -10.72 -8.27
CA VAL A 4 -13.09 -11.31 -6.96
C VAL A 4 -14.29 -11.23 -6.01
N THR A 5 -15.07 -10.14 -6.06
CA THR A 5 -16.33 -10.03 -5.31
C THR A 5 -17.35 -11.09 -5.73
N GLN A 6 -17.48 -11.39 -7.03
CA GLN A 6 -18.36 -12.47 -7.49
C GLN A 6 -17.89 -13.85 -7.02
N VAL A 7 -16.58 -14.10 -7.02
CA VAL A 7 -16.00 -15.34 -6.49
C VAL A 7 -16.28 -15.46 -4.98
N ILE A 8 -16.04 -14.41 -4.20
CA ILE A 8 -16.35 -14.39 -2.76
C ILE A 8 -17.84 -14.64 -2.51
N LYS A 9 -18.72 -14.00 -3.29
CA LYS A 9 -20.16 -14.15 -3.17
C LYS A 9 -20.61 -15.60 -3.43
N ARG A 10 -20.00 -16.26 -4.42
CA ARG A 10 -20.32 -17.63 -4.83
C ARG A 10 -19.73 -18.67 -3.88
N GLU A 11 -18.43 -18.58 -3.60
CA GLU A 11 -17.66 -19.60 -2.88
C GLU A 11 -17.70 -19.42 -1.35
N ARG A 12 -18.09 -18.23 -0.86
CA ARG A 12 -18.23 -17.92 0.58
C ARG A 12 -17.05 -18.40 1.45
N PRO A 13 -15.82 -17.95 1.16
CA PRO A 13 -14.65 -18.35 1.94
C PRO A 13 -14.67 -17.73 3.34
N ASP A 14 -14.21 -18.49 4.34
CA ASP A 14 -14.04 -17.98 5.71
C ASP A 14 -12.86 -16.99 5.84
N GLY A 15 -11.90 -17.06 4.91
CA GLY A 15 -10.75 -16.17 4.91
C GLY A 15 -9.96 -16.14 3.59
N VAL A 16 -9.09 -15.14 3.48
CA VAL A 16 -8.28 -14.85 2.29
C VAL A 16 -6.83 -14.53 2.68
N LEU A 17 -5.87 -15.02 1.90
CA LEU A 17 -4.45 -14.68 2.01
C LEU A 17 -4.06 -13.76 0.86
N CYS A 18 -3.62 -12.54 1.17
CA CYS A 18 -3.36 -11.51 0.17
C CYS A 18 -1.87 -11.36 -0.21
N THR A 19 -0.96 -12.04 0.51
CA THR A 19 0.49 -11.83 0.43
C THR A 19 1.20 -12.66 -0.64
N PHE A 20 0.50 -13.59 -1.31
CA PHE A 20 1.12 -14.53 -2.26
C PHE A 20 0.96 -14.13 -3.75
N GLY A 21 0.33 -12.99 -4.04
CA GLY A 21 0.06 -12.56 -5.42
C GLY A 21 0.69 -11.22 -5.81
N GLY A 22 1.76 -10.82 -5.13
CA GLY A 22 2.47 -9.55 -5.38
C GLY A 22 1.56 -8.32 -5.27
N GLN A 23 1.93 -7.23 -5.96
CA GLN A 23 1.20 -5.96 -5.89
C GLN A 23 -0.25 -6.09 -6.37
N THR A 24 -0.51 -6.95 -7.36
CA THR A 24 -1.85 -7.18 -7.89
C THR A 24 -2.80 -7.68 -6.80
N ALA A 25 -2.37 -8.64 -5.99
CA ALA A 25 -3.17 -9.15 -4.88
C ALA A 25 -3.32 -8.12 -3.75
N LEU A 26 -2.24 -7.42 -3.40
CA LEU A 26 -2.26 -6.39 -2.35
C LEU A 26 -3.23 -5.25 -2.71
N ASN A 27 -3.11 -4.68 -3.92
CA ASN A 27 -3.98 -3.60 -4.39
C ASN A 27 -5.44 -4.05 -4.50
N CYS A 28 -5.69 -5.29 -4.92
CA CYS A 28 -7.03 -5.86 -4.97
C CYS A 28 -7.65 -5.96 -3.57
N ALA A 29 -6.87 -6.46 -2.60
CA ALA A 29 -7.31 -6.63 -1.23
C ALA A 29 -7.62 -5.30 -0.53
N VAL A 30 -6.79 -4.27 -0.73
CA VAL A 30 -7.05 -2.91 -0.23
C VAL A 30 -8.38 -2.39 -0.77
N LYS A 31 -8.61 -2.47 -2.08
CA LYS A 31 -9.87 -2.02 -2.70
C LYS A 31 -11.10 -2.80 -2.22
N LEU A 32 -10.97 -4.12 -2.01
CA LEU A 32 -12.07 -4.93 -1.47
C LEU A 32 -12.42 -4.56 -0.02
N GLN A 33 -11.40 -4.22 0.79
CA GLN A 33 -11.60 -3.71 2.15
C GLN A 33 -12.27 -2.34 2.14
N GLU A 34 -11.81 -1.40 1.30
CA GLU A 34 -12.41 -0.06 1.15
C GLU A 34 -13.88 -0.13 0.70
N GLN A 35 -14.22 -1.08 -0.16
CA GLN A 35 -15.59 -1.34 -0.59
C GLN A 35 -16.43 -2.14 0.42
N GLY A 36 -15.87 -2.50 1.59
CA GLY A 36 -16.56 -3.26 2.63
C GLY A 36 -16.94 -4.69 2.23
N VAL A 37 -16.29 -5.25 1.19
CA VAL A 37 -16.64 -6.57 0.65
C VAL A 37 -16.35 -7.68 1.67
N PHE A 38 -15.19 -7.61 2.33
CA PHE A 38 -14.81 -8.61 3.34
C PHE A 38 -15.78 -8.64 4.51
N GLU A 39 -16.18 -7.49 5.04
CA GLU A 39 -17.19 -7.38 6.09
C GLU A 39 -18.56 -7.89 5.64
N LYS A 40 -19.02 -7.45 4.46
CA LYS A 40 -20.32 -7.84 3.89
C LYS A 40 -20.49 -9.35 3.75
N TYR A 41 -19.41 -10.08 3.42
CA TYR A 41 -19.45 -11.51 3.19
C TYR A 41 -18.83 -12.33 4.34
N GLY A 42 -18.41 -11.70 5.44
CA GLY A 42 -17.83 -12.38 6.60
C GLY A 42 -16.46 -13.01 6.34
N VAL A 43 -15.69 -12.50 5.38
CA VAL A 43 -14.38 -13.04 4.99
C VAL A 43 -13.28 -12.41 5.86
N ARG A 44 -12.46 -13.24 6.50
CA ARG A 44 -11.32 -12.75 7.30
C ARG A 44 -10.05 -12.62 6.45
N VAL A 45 -9.37 -11.48 6.51
CA VAL A 45 -8.02 -11.36 5.96
C VAL A 45 -7.06 -12.08 6.89
N MET A 46 -6.41 -13.12 6.38
CA MET A 46 -5.46 -13.96 7.11
C MET A 46 -4.03 -13.50 6.86
N GLY A 47 -3.15 -13.67 7.85
CA GLY A 47 -1.77 -13.21 7.80
C GLY A 47 -1.66 -11.71 8.07
N THR A 48 -0.94 -10.99 7.22
CA THR A 48 -0.70 -9.54 7.40
C THR A 48 -2.00 -8.74 7.25
N PRO A 49 -2.41 -7.95 8.25
CA PRO A 49 -3.62 -7.14 8.16
C PRO A 49 -3.54 -6.11 7.02
N ILE A 50 -4.68 -5.79 6.40
CA ILE A 50 -4.76 -4.77 5.33
C ILE A 50 -4.19 -3.42 5.81
N LYS A 51 -4.46 -3.03 7.06
CA LYS A 51 -3.89 -1.80 7.63
C LYS A 51 -2.37 -1.80 7.62
N ALA A 52 -1.74 -2.94 7.94
CA ALA A 52 -0.29 -3.06 7.91
C ALA A 52 0.24 -2.97 6.48
N ILE A 53 -0.43 -3.61 5.52
CA ILE A 53 -0.12 -3.50 4.08
C ILE A 53 -0.16 -2.03 3.63
N VAL A 54 -1.26 -1.31 3.92
CA VAL A 54 -1.41 0.11 3.58
C VAL A 54 -0.31 0.96 4.22
N THR A 55 -0.01 0.72 5.50
CA THR A 55 1.05 1.45 6.23
C THR A 55 2.42 1.24 5.59
N THR A 56 2.70 0.05 5.06
CA THR A 56 4.00 -0.24 4.43
C THR A 56 4.11 0.21 2.97
N GLU A 57 2.99 0.27 2.26
CA GLU A 57 2.93 0.67 0.85
C GLU A 57 2.88 2.20 0.66
N ASP A 58 2.26 2.90 1.61
CA ASP A 58 2.25 4.36 1.67
C ASP A 58 3.54 4.88 2.32
N ARG A 59 4.27 5.74 1.61
CA ARG A 59 5.59 6.20 2.03
C ARG A 59 5.55 7.14 3.22
N GLU A 60 4.50 7.95 3.32
CA GLU A 60 4.34 8.87 4.44
C GLU A 60 3.95 8.11 5.70
N LEU A 61 3.01 7.17 5.59
CA LEU A 61 2.64 6.30 6.71
C LEU A 61 3.82 5.43 7.16
N PHE A 62 4.60 4.92 6.22
CA PHE A 62 5.82 4.16 6.54
C PHE A 62 6.84 5.02 7.28
N ALA A 63 7.15 6.22 6.80
CA ALA A 63 8.09 7.12 7.45
C ALA A 63 7.65 7.46 8.88
N ARG A 64 6.37 7.78 9.08
CA ARG A 64 5.78 8.01 10.41
C ARG A 64 5.87 6.79 11.31
N ALA A 65 5.63 5.58 10.79
CA ALA A 65 5.73 4.35 11.56
C ALA A 65 7.17 4.03 11.99
N VAL A 66 8.16 4.32 11.13
CA VAL A 66 9.58 4.16 11.45
C VAL A 66 10.04 5.17 12.50
N ASP A 67 9.62 6.43 12.36
CA ASP A 67 9.90 7.51 13.32
C ASP A 67 9.28 7.21 14.70
N PHE A 68 8.03 6.72 14.73
CA PHE A 68 7.37 6.27 15.96
C PHE A 68 8.17 5.18 16.69
N CYS A 69 8.86 4.30 15.96
CA CYS A 69 9.71 3.26 16.52
C CYS A 69 11.11 3.75 16.94
N GLY A 70 11.42 5.04 16.80
CA GLY A 70 12.70 5.65 17.16
C GLY A 70 13.82 5.41 16.16
N TYR A 71 13.48 4.95 14.95
CA TYR A 71 14.45 4.76 13.87
C TYR A 71 14.44 5.96 12.91
N LYS A 72 15.56 6.15 12.21
CA LYS A 72 15.70 7.25 11.25
C LYS A 72 15.41 6.77 9.84
N VAL A 73 14.58 7.53 9.13
CA VAL A 73 14.47 7.46 7.66
C VAL A 73 15.34 8.55 7.04
N ALA A 74 15.78 8.34 5.79
CA ALA A 74 16.41 9.40 5.02
C ALA A 74 15.42 10.56 4.83
N GLU A 75 15.96 11.78 4.75
CA GLU A 75 15.16 12.95 4.42
C GLU A 75 14.45 12.73 3.08
N SER A 76 13.13 12.88 3.08
CA SER A 76 12.29 12.55 1.93
C SER A 76 11.00 13.35 1.96
N SER A 77 10.37 13.51 0.79
CA SER A 77 9.09 14.21 0.62
C SER A 77 8.21 13.44 -0.36
N CYS A 78 6.92 13.31 -0.05
CA CYS A 78 5.93 12.78 -0.97
C CYS A 78 5.43 13.90 -1.90
N CYS A 79 5.28 13.58 -3.19
CA CYS A 79 4.86 14.52 -4.23
C CYS A 79 3.93 13.80 -5.21
N ASP A 80 2.94 14.51 -5.75
CA ASP A 80 1.98 14.01 -6.74
C ASP A 80 2.14 14.69 -8.12
N SER A 81 3.11 15.60 -8.25
CA SER A 81 3.37 16.40 -9.44
C SER A 81 4.88 16.55 -9.69
N VAL A 82 5.24 16.74 -10.96
CA VAL A 82 6.65 16.94 -11.38
C VAL A 82 7.24 18.19 -10.74
N GLU A 83 6.46 19.27 -10.65
CA GLU A 83 6.89 20.53 -10.01
C GLU A 83 7.08 20.37 -8.50
N GLY A 84 6.20 19.62 -7.83
CA GLY A 84 6.37 19.27 -6.43
C GLY A 84 7.64 18.46 -6.20
N ALA A 85 7.89 17.46 -7.05
CA ALA A 85 9.09 16.64 -6.98
C ALA A 85 10.38 17.45 -7.19
N ALA A 86 10.39 18.39 -8.14
CA ALA A 86 11.54 19.27 -8.38
C ALA A 86 11.82 20.20 -7.18
N LYS A 87 10.79 20.77 -6.56
CA LYS A 87 10.94 21.59 -5.35
C LYS A 87 11.47 20.77 -4.17
N ALA A 88 10.96 19.57 -3.97
CA ALA A 88 11.45 18.66 -2.94
C ALA A 88 12.92 18.29 -3.16
N ALA A 89 13.30 17.98 -4.41
CA ALA A 89 14.68 17.64 -4.76
C ALA A 89 15.65 18.80 -4.49
N ALA A 90 15.24 20.04 -4.81
CA ALA A 90 16.04 21.23 -4.53
C ALA A 90 16.18 21.51 -3.01
N ALA A 91 15.15 21.23 -2.22
CA ALA A 91 15.18 21.39 -0.77
C ALA A 91 16.08 20.34 -0.08
N ILE A 92 16.02 19.07 -0.52
CA ILE A 92 16.83 17.97 0.02
C ILE A 92 18.30 18.06 -0.43
N GLY A 93 18.53 18.51 -1.67
CA GLY A 93 19.85 18.59 -2.29
C GLY A 93 20.19 17.34 -3.12
N TYR A 94 20.82 17.56 -4.27
CA TYR A 94 21.18 16.50 -5.22
C TYR A 94 22.46 15.75 -4.83
N PRO A 95 22.59 14.45 -5.18
CA PRO A 95 21.63 13.63 -5.93
C PRO A 95 20.47 13.12 -5.06
N VAL A 96 19.29 12.96 -5.67
CA VAL A 96 18.08 12.43 -5.00
C VAL A 96 17.59 11.13 -5.63
N LEU A 97 16.95 10.27 -4.83
CA LEU A 97 16.31 9.03 -5.27
C LEU A 97 14.78 9.23 -5.35
N VAL A 98 14.19 8.96 -6.51
CA VAL A 98 12.73 8.97 -6.71
C VAL A 98 12.21 7.55 -6.66
N ARG A 99 11.10 7.31 -5.94
CA ARG A 99 10.44 6.00 -5.84
C ARG A 99 8.93 6.17 -5.90
N ALA A 100 8.26 5.39 -6.75
CA ALA A 100 6.81 5.34 -6.78
C ALA A 100 6.22 4.68 -5.51
N ALA A 101 5.04 5.13 -5.10
CA ALA A 101 4.20 4.47 -4.10
C ALA A 101 3.36 3.35 -4.77
N PHE A 102 2.97 2.33 -4.00
CA PHE A 102 2.17 1.18 -4.49
C PHE A 102 2.76 0.44 -5.70
N ALA A 103 4.09 0.43 -5.80
CA ALA A 103 4.84 -0.22 -6.88
C ALA A 103 5.99 -1.07 -6.30
N LEU A 104 6.22 -2.23 -6.91
CA LEU A 104 7.35 -3.12 -6.61
C LEU A 104 8.31 -3.15 -7.81
N GLY A 105 9.59 -3.40 -7.54
CA GLY A 105 10.62 -3.61 -8.56
C GLY A 105 11.15 -2.35 -9.23
N GLY A 106 10.97 -1.16 -8.63
CA GLY A 106 11.43 0.09 -9.24
C GLY A 106 10.60 0.52 -10.44
N LEU A 107 9.32 0.15 -10.48
CA LEU A 107 8.39 0.66 -11.49
C LEU A 107 8.26 2.19 -11.30
N GLY A 108 8.92 2.95 -12.16
CA GLY A 108 9.11 4.40 -12.07
C GLY A 108 10.40 4.81 -12.77
#